data_AF-A0A836X9J1-F1
#
_entry.id   AF-A0A836X9J1-F1
#
_cell.length_a   1.000
_cell.length_b   1.000
_cell.length_c   1.000
_cell.angle_alpha   90.00
_cell.angle_beta   90.00
_cell.angle_gamma   90.00
#
_symmetry.space_group_name_H-M   'P 1'
#
loop_
_entity.id
_entity.type
_entity.pdbx_description
1 polymer ?
#
loop_
_entity_poly.entity_id
_entity_poly.type
_entity_poly.pdbx_seq_one_letter_code
_entity_poly.pdbx_strand_id
1 'polypeptide(L)' 'MNDTEKLQAEAIAEVEASVDLSSLDQIRVNYLGKKGLLTQQLKQLGKLPADERPQA' A
#
# COMPACT_ATOMS: atom_id res chain seq x y z
N MET A 1 -6.43 5.52 14.06
CA MET A 1 -6.40 5.20 12.62
C MET A 1 -4.94 5.30 12.19
N ASN A 2 -4.30 4.15 12.03
CA ASN A 2 -2.87 4.07 11.77
C ASN A 2 -2.60 4.30 10.27
N ASP A 3 -1.36 4.61 9.91
CA ASP A 3 -1.04 5.04 8.53
C ASP A 3 -1.37 3.97 7.48
N THR A 4 -1.27 2.69 7.83
CA THR A 4 -1.68 1.57 6.97
C THR A 4 -3.20 1.52 6.73
N GLU A 5 -4.01 1.83 7.74
CA GLU A 5 -5.47 1.84 7.62
C GLU A 5 -5.94 2.99 6.72
N LYS A 6 -5.26 4.15 6.78
CA LYS A 6 -5.50 5.27 5.86
C LYS A 6 -5.14 4.89 4.42
N LEU A 7 -3.96 4.32 4.22
CA LEU A 7 -3.51 3.87 2.91
C LEU A 7 -4.48 2.85 2.29
N GLN A 8 -5.00 1.94 3.11
CA GLN A 8 -6.02 0.98 2.67
C GLN A 8 -7.31 1.67 2.25
N ALA A 9 -7.83 2.60 3.05
CA ALA A 9 -9.06 3.33 2.73
C ALA A 9 -8.92 4.16 1.44
N GLU A 10 -7.78 4.84 1.26
CA GLU A 10 -7.46 5.60 0.04
C GLU A 10 -7.39 4.70 -1.19
N ALA A 11 -6.68 3.58 -1.09
CA ALA A 11 -6.57 2.61 -2.19
C ALA A 11 -7.94 2.05 -2.61
N ILE A 12 -8.80 1.73 -1.64
CA ILE A 12 -10.16 1.23 -1.92
C ILE A 12 -11.00 2.30 -2.62
N ALA A 13 -10.98 3.54 -2.11
CA ALA A 13 -11.71 4.64 -2.71
C ALA A 13 -11.25 4.93 -4.16
N GLU A 14 -9.94 4.87 -4.43
CA GLU A 14 -9.41 5.03 -5.79
C GLU A 14 -9.83 3.89 -6.72
N VAL A 15 -9.83 2.64 -6.23
CA VAL A 15 -10.30 1.48 -7.01
C VAL A 15 -11.78 1.63 -7.36
N GLU A 16 -12.62 2.00 -6.39
CA GLU A 16 -14.06 2.22 -6.59
C GLU A 16 -14.34 3.37 -7.56
N ALA A 17 -13.49 4.39 -7.59
CA ALA A 17 -13.60 5.52 -8.50
C ALA A 17 -13.02 5.26 -9.90
N SER A 18 -12.30 4.15 -10.11
CA SER A 18 -11.69 3.83 -11.40
C SER A 18 -12.75 3.47 -12.44
N VAL A 19 -12.62 4.02 -13.65
CA VAL A 19 -13.64 3.90 -14.71
C VAL A 19 -13.17 3.01 -15.88
N ASP A 20 -11.91 2.60 -15.87
CA ASP A 20 -11.35 1.76 -16.92
C ASP A 20 -10.20 0.88 -16.39
N LEU A 21 -9.79 -0.10 -17.21
CA LEU A 21 -8.73 -1.03 -16.83
C LEU A 21 -7.35 -0.35 -16.74
N SER A 22 -7.13 0.75 -17.46
CA SER A 22 -5.85 1.47 -17.46
C SER A 22 -5.63 2.18 -16.12
N SER A 23 -6.66 2.85 -15.62
CA SER A 23 -6.68 3.52 -14.32
C SER A 23 -6.57 2.50 -13.20
N LEU A 24 -7.29 1.38 -13.27
CA LEU A 24 -7.17 0.30 -12.31
C LEU A 24 -5.74 -0.29 -12.26
N ASP A 25 -5.09 -0.47 -13.41
CA ASP A 25 -3.70 -0.94 -13.44
C ASP A 25 -2.72 0.09 -12.87
N GLN A 26 -2.94 1.38 -13.14
CA GLN A 26 -2.13 2.44 -12.55
C GLN A 26 -2.25 2.47 -11.02
N ILE A 27 -3.47 2.34 -10.50
CA ILE A 27 -3.73 2.23 -9.05
C ILE A 27 -2.99 1.01 -8.49
N ARG A 28 -3.15 -0.16 -9.12
CA ARG A 28 -2.43 -1.38 -8.72
C ARG A 28 -0.91 -1.17 -8.67
N VAL A 29 -0.31 -0.50 -9.65
CA VAL A 29 1.13 -0.20 -9.67
C VAL A 29 1.52 0.80 -8.57
N ASN A 30 0.72 1.83 -8.33
CA ASN A 30 0.98 2.87 -7.32
C ASN A 30 0.99 2.31 -5.91
N TYR A 31 0.10 1.37 -5.59
CA TYR A 31 0.00 0.79 -4.25
C TYR A 31 0.87 -0.45 -4.08
N LEU A 32 0.83 -1.39 -5.04
CA LEU A 32 1.40 -2.73 -4.93
C LEU A 32 2.66 -2.94 -5.77
N GLY A 33 3.05 -1.97 -6.61
CA GLY A 33 4.25 -2.08 -7.44
C GLY A 33 5.53 -2.20 -6.61
N LYS A 34 6.66 -2.49 -7.27
CA LYS A 34 7.98 -2.62 -6.60
C LYS A 34 8.41 -1.35 -5.83
N LYS A 35 7.91 -0.19 -6.29
CA LYS A 35 8.06 1.12 -5.65
C LYS A 35 6.73 1.67 -5.15
N GLY A 36 5.69 0.83 -5.06
CA GLY A 36 4.38 1.24 -4.59
C GLY A 36 4.37 1.54 -3.10
N LEU A 37 3.39 2.32 -2.66
CA LEU A 37 3.30 2.83 -1.29
C LEU A 37 3.36 1.73 -0.23
N LEU A 38 2.56 0.67 -0.40
CA LEU A 38 2.54 -0.46 0.53
C LEU A 38 3.86 -1.22 0.50
N THR A 39 4.39 -1.50 -0.69
CA THR A 39 5.68 -2.20 -0.84
C THR A 39 6.83 -1.43 -0.18
N GLN A 40 6.82 -0.10 -0.22
CA GLN A 40 7.82 0.71 0.47
C GLN A 40 7.71 0.59 1.99
N GLN A 41 6.50 0.65 2.55
CA GLN A 41 6.29 0.44 3.99
C GLN A 41 6.73 -0.97 4.43
N LEU A 42 6.34 -2.01 3.68
CA LEU A 42 6.78 -3.39 3.97
C LEU A 42 8.31 -3.55 3.91
N LYS A 43 8.99 -2.86 3.00
CA LYS A 43 10.46 -2.85 2.94
C LYS A 43 11.08 -2.15 4.15
N GLN A 44 10.43 -1.12 4.70
CA GLN A 44 10.90 -0.48 5.93
C GLN A 44 10.72 -1.42 7.13
N LEU A 45 9.56 -2.08 7.24
CA LEU A 45 9.31 -3.11 8.24
C LEU A 45 10.32 -4.26 8.16
N GLY A 46 10.66 -4.70 6.94
CA GLY A 46 11.67 -5.74 6.73
C GLY A 46 13.08 -5.40 7.21
N LYS A 47 13.39 -4.12 7.47
CA LYS A 47 14.67 -3.69 8.07
C LYS A 47 14.69 -3.80 9.59
N LEU A 48 13.54 -3.98 10.23
CA LEU A 48 13.46 -4.12 11.68
C LEU A 48 13.95 -5.51 12.13
N PRO A 49 14.49 -5.62 13.36
CA PRO A 49 14.70 -6.90 14.04
C PRO A 49 13.42 -7.74 14.07
N ALA A 50 13.57 -9.06 14.09
CA ALA A 50 12.44 -9.98 13.99
C ALA A 50 11.38 -9.76 15.09
N ASP A 51 11.83 -9.41 16.30
CA ASP A 51 10.97 -9.23 17.47
C ASP A 51 10.19 -7.89 17.46
N GLU A 52 10.65 -6.91 16.68
CA GLU A 52 10.04 -5.58 16.56
C GLU A 52 9.01 -5.50 15.42
N ARG A 53 9.15 -6.33 14.38
CA ARG A 53 8.24 -6.34 13.21
C ARG A 53 6.75 -6.50 13.54
N PRO A 54 6.33 -7.38 14.47
CA PRO A 54 4.90 -7.60 14.74
C PRO A 54 4.23 -6.42 15.45
N GLN A 55 5.02 -5.51 16.02
CA GLN A 55 4.53 -4.38 16.82
C GLN A 55 4.39 -3.09 15.99
N ALA A 56 4.95 -3.07 14.78
CA ALA A 56 5.02 -1.91 13.90
C ALA A 56 3.83 -1.82 12.93
#